data_AF-A0AAV4D8H8-F1
#
_entry.id   AF-A0AAV4D8H8-F1
#
_cell.length_a   1.000
_cell.length_b   1.000
_cell.length_c   1.000
_cell.angle_alpha   90.00
_cell.angle_beta   90.00
_cell.angle_gamma   90.00
#
_symmetry.space_group_name_H-M   'P 1'
#
loop_
_entity.id
_entity.type
_entity.pdbx_description
1 polymer ?
#
loop_
_entity_poly.entity_id
_entity_poly.type
_entity_poly.pdbx_seq_one_letter_code
_entity_poly.pdbx_strand_id
1 'polypeptide(L)'
;MVELKSNDQAKKLGAIATFLDIPVTVSPHKSLNSSKGVIRSRDLLCCSEEEMVEELSGVTHARHIKVRRGEDKIQTDTVVLTFDSPKPPSRIRAGYLTLDARPYVPLPMRCYKCQRYGHGKDRCKKPAAVCVRCGKGGHVERDCSADPFCVNCKGDHTASSKTCPKFLEEQAILRNKAENGGTFQQARKAVVVELHKTISTRTFASAVKSQL
;
A
#
# COMPACT_ATOMS: atom_id res chain seq x y z
N MET A 1 -15.35 -0.76 -14.38
CA MET A 1 -15.37 -1.11 -12.95
C MET A 1 -16.59 -0.44 -12.35
N VAL A 2 -17.46 -1.19 -11.68
CA VAL A 2 -18.71 -0.67 -11.09
C VAL A 2 -18.63 -0.87 -9.59
N GLU A 3 -18.85 0.20 -8.83
CA GLU A 3 -18.97 0.14 -7.37
C GLU A 3 -20.44 -0.02 -7.00
N LEU A 4 -20.72 -0.93 -6.07
CA LEU A 4 -22.08 -1.30 -5.67
C LEU A 4 -22.29 -0.95 -4.20
N LYS A 5 -23.51 -0.54 -3.86
CA LYS A 5 -23.86 -0.12 -2.49
C LYS A 5 -24.26 -1.30 -1.60
N SER A 6 -24.67 -2.42 -2.20
CA SER A 6 -25.11 -3.60 -1.46
C SER A 6 -24.77 -4.91 -2.17
N ASN A 7 -24.73 -5.99 -1.40
CA ASN A 7 -24.51 -7.34 -1.92
C ASN A 7 -25.66 -7.78 -2.85
N ASP A 8 -26.89 -7.33 -2.59
CA ASP A 8 -28.03 -7.64 -3.47
C ASP A 8 -27.87 -7.06 -4.87
N GLN A 9 -27.28 -5.86 -4.99
CA GLN A 9 -26.92 -5.31 -6.30
C GLN A 9 -25.84 -6.16 -6.98
N ALA A 10 -24.87 -6.67 -6.21
CA ALA A 10 -23.81 -7.53 -6.75
C ALA A 10 -24.36 -8.84 -7.29
N LYS A 11 -25.30 -9.47 -6.57
CA LYS A 11 -25.99 -10.69 -7.04
C LYS A 11 -26.78 -10.45 -8.32
N LYS A 12 -27.57 -9.37 -8.35
CA LYS A 12 -28.37 -9.00 -9.55
C LYS A 12 -27.47 -8.72 -10.75
N LEU A 13 -26.40 -7.95 -10.56
CA LEU A 13 -25.46 -7.63 -11.63
C LEU A 13 -24.70 -8.88 -12.10
N GLY A 14 -24.32 -9.77 -11.18
CA GLY A 14 -23.65 -11.04 -11.49
C GLY A 14 -24.48 -12.01 -12.34
N ALA A 15 -25.81 -11.91 -12.28
CA ALA A 15 -26.72 -12.72 -13.09
C ALA A 15 -26.91 -12.20 -14.52
N ILE A 16 -26.41 -10.99 -14.85
CA ILE A 16 -26.55 -10.40 -16.19
C ILE A 16 -25.58 -11.09 -17.15
N ALA A 17 -26.13 -11.79 -18.15
CA ALA A 17 -25.37 -12.46 -19.21
C ALA A 17 -25.33 -11.64 -20.52
N THR A 18 -26.26 -10.71 -20.72
CA THR A 18 -26.35 -9.87 -21.92
C THR A 18 -26.65 -8.42 -21.55
N PHE A 19 -26.10 -7.48 -22.32
CA PHE A 19 -26.41 -6.06 -22.24
C PHE A 19 -26.65 -5.53 -23.65
N LEU A 20 -27.89 -5.13 -23.98
CA LEU A 20 -28.29 -4.74 -25.33
C LEU A 20 -27.92 -5.82 -26.37
N ASP A 21 -28.28 -7.07 -26.08
CA ASP A 21 -27.99 -8.27 -26.89
C ASP A 21 -26.50 -8.60 -27.09
N ILE A 22 -25.60 -7.87 -26.44
CA ILE A 22 -24.17 -8.17 -26.43
C ILE A 22 -23.88 -9.07 -25.22
N PRO A 23 -23.26 -10.24 -25.39
CA PRO A 23 -22.88 -11.09 -24.27
C PRO A 23 -21.84 -10.40 -23.39
N VAL A 24 -22.06 -10.43 -22.08
CA VAL A 24 -21.17 -9.80 -21.09
C VAL A 24 -20.81 -10.78 -19.98
N THR A 25 -19.62 -10.62 -19.40
CA THR A 25 -19.19 -11.37 -18.21
C THR A 25 -19.02 -10.42 -17.05
N VAL A 26 -19.73 -10.68 -15.96
CA VAL A 26 -19.61 -9.94 -14.71
C VAL A 26 -18.86 -10.82 -13.71
N SER A 27 -17.82 -10.26 -13.08
CA SER A 27 -17.07 -10.94 -12.02
C SER A 27 -16.67 -9.97 -10.90
N PRO A 28 -16.55 -10.45 -9.66
CA PRO A 28 -16.02 -9.65 -8.57
C PRO A 28 -14.62 -9.11 -8.90
N HIS A 29 -14.33 -7.89 -8.45
CA HIS A 29 -13.02 -7.31 -8.70
C HIS A 29 -11.95 -8.04 -7.87
N LYS A 30 -10.87 -8.48 -8.53
CA LYS A 30 -9.82 -9.35 -7.96
C LYS A 30 -9.13 -8.80 -6.71
N SER A 31 -9.16 -7.49 -6.46
CA SER A 31 -8.38 -6.85 -5.40
C SER A 31 -9.07 -5.71 -4.66
N LEU A 32 -10.32 -5.38 -5.00
CA LEU A 32 -11.05 -4.27 -4.35
C LEU A 32 -12.14 -4.76 -3.40
N ASN A 33 -12.47 -6.06 -3.45
CA ASN A 33 -13.35 -6.72 -2.51
C ASN A 33 -12.58 -7.41 -1.39
N SER A 34 -11.33 -7.01 -1.16
CA SER A 34 -10.50 -7.50 -0.06
C SER A 34 -9.69 -6.37 0.53
N SER A 35 -9.32 -6.54 1.79
CA SER A 35 -8.54 -5.56 2.53
C SER A 35 -7.49 -6.26 3.38
N LYS A 36 -6.55 -5.48 3.93
CA LYS A 36 -5.51 -6.01 4.80
C LYS A 36 -5.48 -5.23 6.10
N GLY A 37 -5.41 -5.95 7.20
CA GLY A 37 -5.19 -5.40 8.54
C GLY A 37 -3.91 -5.94 9.16
N VAL A 38 -3.36 -5.17 10.08
CA VAL A 38 -2.23 -5.55 10.93
C VAL A 38 -2.74 -5.69 12.35
N ILE A 39 -2.37 -6.81 12.97
CA ILE A 39 -2.65 -7.10 14.37
C ILE A 39 -1.32 -7.39 15.05
N ARG A 40 -1.17 -6.84 16.26
CA ARG A 40 -0.03 -7.13 17.12
C ARG A 40 -0.54 -7.79 18.39
N SER A 41 -0.25 -9.07 18.56
CA SER A 41 -0.64 -9.85 19.72
C SER A 41 0.36 -10.98 19.96
N ARG A 42 0.78 -11.15 21.22
CA ARG A 42 1.64 -12.26 21.63
C ARG A 42 0.90 -13.59 21.59
N ASP A 43 -0.41 -13.58 21.80
CA ASP A 43 -1.24 -14.80 21.77
C ASP A 43 -1.26 -15.44 20.38
N LEU A 44 -1.12 -14.62 19.33
CA LEU A 44 -1.05 -15.11 17.95
C LEU A 44 0.35 -15.59 17.53
N LEU A 45 1.38 -15.42 18.37
CA LEU A 45 2.77 -15.72 17.99
C LEU A 45 2.98 -17.19 17.61
N CYS A 46 2.29 -18.10 18.29
CA CYS A 46 2.41 -19.54 18.09
C CYS A 46 1.32 -20.10 17.16
N CYS A 47 0.30 -19.31 16.83
CA CYS A 47 -0.73 -19.73 15.88
C CYS A 47 -0.15 -19.85 14.47
N SER A 48 -0.50 -20.93 13.77
CA SER A 48 -0.13 -21.10 12.37
C SER A 48 -0.90 -20.14 11.47
N GLU A 49 -0.41 -19.91 10.25
CA GLU A 49 -1.12 -19.07 9.28
C GLU A 49 -2.44 -19.73 8.85
N GLU A 50 -2.46 -21.06 8.82
CA GLU A 50 -3.63 -21.89 8.49
C GLU A 50 -4.69 -21.82 9.59
N GLU A 51 -4.32 -22.00 10.85
CA GLU A 51 -5.22 -21.92 12.01
C GLU A 51 -5.88 -20.54 12.09
N MET A 52 -5.13 -19.47 11.84
CA MET A 52 -5.67 -18.12 11.80
C MET A 52 -6.68 -17.91 10.66
N VAL A 53 -6.54 -18.61 9.53
CA VAL A 53 -7.50 -18.52 8.42
C VAL A 53 -8.76 -19.33 8.72
N GLU A 54 -8.62 -20.47 9.40
CA GLU A 54 -9.75 -21.34 9.75
C GLU A 54 -10.59 -20.76 10.91
N GLU A 55 -9.96 -20.22 11.94
CA GLU A 55 -10.63 -19.81 13.18
C GLU A 55 -11.11 -18.35 13.18
N LEU A 56 -10.52 -17.48 12.35
CA LEU A 56 -10.89 -16.06 12.32
C LEU A 56 -11.90 -15.77 11.21
N SER A 57 -13.08 -15.29 11.61
CA SER A 57 -14.15 -14.94 10.68
C SER A 57 -13.73 -13.88 9.65
N GLY A 58 -13.98 -14.15 8.37
CA GLY A 58 -13.74 -13.21 7.27
C GLY A 58 -12.26 -13.06 6.89
N VAL A 59 -11.37 -13.92 7.40
CA VAL A 59 -9.95 -13.95 7.02
C VAL A 59 -9.75 -14.95 5.89
N THR A 60 -9.12 -14.53 4.79
CA THR A 60 -8.80 -15.40 3.64
C THR A 60 -7.33 -15.77 3.56
N HIS A 61 -6.47 -15.02 4.25
CA HIS A 61 -5.04 -15.25 4.28
C HIS A 61 -4.42 -14.58 5.50
N ALA A 62 -3.59 -15.29 6.24
CA ALA A 62 -2.79 -14.75 7.33
C ALA A 62 -1.31 -14.79 6.96
N ARG A 63 -0.54 -13.84 7.50
CA ARG A 63 0.92 -13.84 7.32
C ARG A 63 1.62 -13.27 8.54
N HIS A 64 2.54 -14.04 9.11
CA HIS A 64 3.44 -13.56 10.15
C HIS A 64 4.48 -12.57 9.60
N ILE A 65 4.67 -11.45 10.28
CA ILE A 65 5.81 -10.58 9.99
C ILE A 65 7.05 -11.20 10.62
N LYS A 66 8.04 -11.49 9.77
CA LYS A 66 9.35 -12.00 10.18
C LYS A 66 10.38 -10.89 10.02
N VAL A 67 11.19 -10.68 11.04
CA VAL A 67 12.31 -9.73 11.03
C VAL A 67 13.62 -10.48 10.99
N ARG A 68 14.60 -9.96 10.24
CA ARG A 68 15.97 -10.49 10.26
C ARG A 68 16.76 -9.79 11.37
N ARG A 69 17.40 -10.56 12.25
CA ARG A 69 18.39 -10.08 13.22
C ARG A 69 19.65 -10.92 13.05
N GLY A 70 20.70 -10.33 12.46
CA GLY A 70 21.86 -11.09 12.03
C GLY A 70 21.47 -12.12 10.96
N GLU A 71 21.86 -13.38 11.17
CA GLU A 71 21.53 -14.49 10.27
C GLU A 71 20.12 -15.06 10.53
N ASP A 72 19.55 -14.80 11.71
CA ASP A 72 18.29 -15.39 12.13
C ASP A 72 17.06 -14.66 11.56
N LYS A 73 16.06 -15.44 11.15
CA LYS A 73 14.72 -14.96 10.82
C LYS A 73 13.81 -15.19 12.02
N ILE A 74 13.52 -14.11 12.75
CA ILE A 74 12.71 -14.16 13.96
C ILE A 74 11.26 -13.81 13.60
N GLN A 75 10.34 -14.69 13.97
CA GLN A 75 8.90 -14.41 13.89
C GLN A 75 8.53 -13.35 14.93
N THR A 76 7.77 -12.35 14.52
CA THR A 76 7.26 -11.32 15.44
C THR A 76 5.84 -11.64 15.87
N ASP A 77 5.41 -11.03 16.96
CA ASP A 77 4.02 -10.98 17.44
C ASP A 77 3.09 -10.15 16.54
N THR A 78 3.46 -9.91 15.28
CA THR A 78 2.72 -9.06 14.36
C THR A 78 2.30 -9.86 13.13
N VAL A 79 1.00 -9.89 12.88
CA VAL A 79 0.37 -10.63 11.78
C VAL A 79 -0.31 -9.65 10.84
N VAL A 80 -0.20 -9.90 9.53
CA VAL A 80 -1.01 -9.26 8.50
C VAL A 80 -2.11 -10.22 8.10
N LEU A 81 -3.36 -9.83 8.33
CA LEU A 81 -4.55 -10.57 7.89
C LEU A 81 -5.10 -9.94 6.61
N THR A 82 -5.53 -10.78 5.67
CA THR A 82 -6.29 -10.39 4.50
C THR A 82 -7.73 -10.76 4.74
N PHE A 83 -8.62 -9.78 4.63
CA PHE A 83 -10.06 -9.95 4.83
C PHE A 83 -10.79 -10.02 3.49
N ASP A 84 -11.89 -10.77 3.45
CA ASP A 84 -12.85 -10.85 2.33
C ASP A 84 -13.78 -9.63 2.21
N SER A 85 -13.49 -8.58 2.97
CA SER A 85 -14.22 -7.32 2.99
C SER A 85 -13.35 -6.19 2.44
N PRO A 86 -13.96 -5.17 1.78
CA PRO A 86 -13.23 -4.06 1.17
C PRO A 86 -12.53 -3.14 2.19
N LYS A 87 -12.93 -3.19 3.47
CA LYS A 87 -12.31 -2.46 4.57
C LYS A 87 -12.06 -3.40 5.74
N PRO A 88 -10.89 -3.35 6.39
CA PRO A 88 -10.62 -4.23 7.51
C PRO A 88 -11.52 -3.83 8.69
N PRO A 89 -12.04 -4.81 9.46
CA PRO A 89 -12.74 -4.50 10.70
C PRO A 89 -11.77 -3.80 11.68
N SER A 90 -12.28 -2.92 12.54
CA SER A 90 -11.46 -2.27 13.57
C SER A 90 -11.05 -3.21 14.70
N ARG A 91 -11.88 -4.23 14.95
CA ARG A 91 -11.67 -5.26 15.96
C ARG A 91 -12.05 -6.62 15.41
N ILE A 92 -11.31 -7.64 15.80
CA ILE A 92 -11.65 -9.05 15.54
C ILE A 92 -11.72 -9.81 16.85
N ARG A 93 -12.51 -10.88 16.87
CA ARG A 93 -12.54 -11.84 17.97
C ARG A 93 -11.69 -13.06 17.62
N ALA A 94 -10.85 -13.48 18.55
CA ALA A 94 -10.06 -14.70 18.47
C ALA A 94 -10.28 -15.46 19.78
N GLY A 95 -11.21 -16.43 19.78
CA GLY A 95 -11.73 -17.02 21.02
C GLY A 95 -12.30 -15.96 21.97
N TYR A 96 -11.74 -15.84 23.17
CA TYR A 96 -12.12 -14.85 24.18
C TYR A 96 -11.40 -13.50 24.01
N LEU A 97 -10.42 -13.40 23.09
CA LEU A 97 -9.67 -12.18 22.86
C LEU A 97 -10.42 -11.24 21.91
N THR A 98 -10.32 -9.94 22.19
CA THR A 98 -10.70 -8.88 21.26
C THR A 98 -9.44 -8.14 20.82
N LEU A 99 -9.08 -8.27 19.55
CA LEU A 99 -7.84 -7.75 18.99
C LEU A 99 -8.13 -6.54 18.11
N ASP A 100 -7.39 -5.45 18.30
CA ASP A 100 -7.49 -4.28 17.44
C ASP A 100 -6.76 -4.53 16.11
N ALA A 101 -7.48 -4.35 15.00
CA ALA A 101 -6.96 -4.47 13.65
C ALA A 101 -6.82 -3.08 13.02
N ARG A 102 -5.61 -2.74 12.60
CA ARG A 102 -5.31 -1.46 11.92
C ARG A 102 -5.13 -1.70 10.42
N PRO A 103 -5.57 -0.78 9.54
CA PRO A 103 -5.30 -0.91 8.11
C PRO A 103 -3.81 -1.13 7.80
N TYR A 104 -3.51 -2.13 6.98
CA TYR A 104 -2.14 -2.41 6.55
C TYR A 104 -1.72 -1.40 5.47
N VAL A 105 -0.75 -0.56 5.81
CA VAL A 105 -0.14 0.38 4.87
C VAL A 105 1.19 -0.20 4.37
N PRO A 106 1.28 -0.68 3.12
CA PRO A 106 2.54 -1.17 2.57
C PRO A 106 3.52 -0.02 2.33
N LEU A 107 4.81 -0.37 2.18
CA LEU A 107 5.81 0.57 1.68
C LEU A 107 5.60 0.83 0.17
N PRO A 108 5.85 2.06 -0.32
CA PRO A 108 5.88 2.39 -1.74
C PRO A 108 6.70 1.40 -2.56
N MET A 109 6.05 0.81 -3.58
CA MET A 109 6.70 -0.14 -4.47
C MET A 109 7.73 0.58 -5.35
N ARG A 110 9.01 0.40 -5.04
CA ARG A 110 10.14 0.90 -5.83
C ARG A 110 10.61 -0.19 -6.79
N CYS A 111 10.77 0.16 -8.06
CA CYS A 111 11.38 -0.71 -9.04
C CYS A 111 12.88 -0.85 -8.77
N TYR A 112 13.36 -2.05 -8.42
CA TYR A 112 14.80 -2.30 -8.20
C TYR A 112 15.66 -2.20 -9.48
N LYS A 113 15.05 -2.04 -10.66
CA LYS A 113 15.76 -1.80 -11.93
C LYS A 113 15.93 -0.31 -12.22
N CYS A 114 14.84 0.47 -12.22
CA CYS A 114 14.88 1.89 -12.60
C CYS A 114 14.77 2.87 -11.43
N GLN A 115 14.60 2.38 -10.21
CA GLN A 115 14.46 3.13 -8.96
C GLN A 115 13.21 4.03 -8.85
N ARG A 116 12.32 4.00 -9.85
CA ARG A 116 11.04 4.74 -9.83
C ARG A 116 9.95 3.98 -9.07
N TYR A 117 8.99 4.72 -8.51
CA TYR A 117 7.82 4.14 -7.86
C TYR A 117 6.75 3.65 -8.86
N GLY A 118 5.84 2.80 -8.38
CA GLY A 118 4.61 2.40 -9.07
C GLY A 118 4.70 1.09 -9.86
N HIS A 119 5.87 0.46 -9.97
CA HIS A 119 6.02 -0.85 -10.61
C HIS A 119 7.20 -1.65 -10.06
N GLY A 120 7.11 -2.98 -10.17
CA GLY A 120 8.21 -3.90 -9.83
C GLY A 120 9.24 -4.06 -10.95
N LYS A 121 10.29 -4.84 -10.69
CA LYS A 121 11.35 -5.15 -11.68
C LYS A 121 10.78 -5.84 -12.92
N ASP A 122 9.85 -6.78 -12.73
CA ASP A 122 9.35 -7.65 -13.80
C ASP A 122 8.48 -6.93 -14.83
N ARG A 123 7.92 -5.77 -14.45
CA ARG A 123 7.12 -4.90 -15.33
C ARG A 123 7.92 -3.69 -15.83
N CYS A 124 9.22 -3.64 -15.55
CA CYS A 124 10.05 -2.50 -15.91
C CYS A 124 10.50 -2.58 -17.37
N LYS A 125 10.15 -1.55 -18.14
CA LYS A 125 10.53 -1.43 -19.56
C LYS A 125 11.94 -0.87 -19.79
N LYS A 126 12.65 -0.44 -18.73
CA LYS A 126 14.02 0.08 -18.90
C LYS A 126 14.96 -1.06 -19.26
N PRO A 127 15.91 -0.87 -20.20
CA PRO A 127 16.81 -1.94 -20.65
C PRO A 127 17.82 -2.32 -19.56
N ALA A 128 18.46 -1.34 -18.92
CA ALA A 128 19.48 -1.54 -17.89
C ALA A 128 18.98 -1.13 -16.49
N ALA A 129 19.60 -1.72 -15.46
CA ALA A 129 19.43 -1.28 -14.09
C ALA A 129 20.23 0.00 -13.82
N VAL A 130 19.74 0.83 -12.91
CA VAL A 130 20.45 2.03 -12.44
C VAL A 130 20.73 1.91 -10.94
N CYS A 131 21.85 2.47 -10.52
CA CYS A 131 22.31 2.48 -9.15
C CYS A 131 21.32 3.22 -8.24
N VAL A 132 21.01 2.65 -7.07
CA VAL A 132 20.13 3.30 -6.07
C VAL A 132 20.77 4.54 -5.46
N ARG A 133 22.11 4.59 -5.40
CA ARG A 133 22.86 5.70 -4.81
C ARG A 133 22.87 6.89 -5.75
N CYS A 134 23.36 6.75 -6.98
CA CYS A 134 23.60 7.89 -7.90
C CYS A 134 22.65 7.96 -9.11
N GLY A 135 21.75 6.97 -9.29
CA GLY A 135 20.79 6.95 -10.40
C GLY A 135 21.38 6.68 -11.79
N LYS A 136 22.69 6.38 -11.90
CA LYS A 136 23.38 6.06 -13.16
C LYS A 136 23.56 4.55 -13.35
N GLY A 137 23.66 4.11 -14.60
CA GLY A 137 23.99 2.71 -14.95
C GLY A 137 25.50 2.45 -15.03
N GLY A 138 25.87 1.24 -15.46
CA GLY A 138 27.26 0.89 -15.81
C GLY A 138 28.14 0.41 -14.66
N HIS A 139 27.60 0.19 -13.46
CA HIS A 139 28.33 -0.34 -12.30
C HIS A 139 27.39 -1.10 -11.36
N VAL A 140 27.97 -1.88 -10.45
CA VAL A 140 27.26 -2.50 -9.33
C VAL A 140 27.19 -1.54 -8.15
N GLU A 141 26.11 -1.60 -7.37
CA GLU A 141 25.84 -0.67 -6.27
C GLU A 141 26.98 -0.59 -5.23
N ARG A 142 27.64 -1.73 -4.95
CA ARG A 142 28.73 -1.83 -3.97
C ARG A 142 29.94 -0.97 -4.33
N ASP A 143 30.17 -0.74 -5.62
CA ASP A 143 31.37 -0.04 -6.12
C ASP A 143 31.06 1.45 -6.38
N CYS A 144 29.85 1.90 -6.06
CA CYS A 144 29.43 3.27 -6.31
C CYS A 144 30.02 4.26 -5.29
N SER A 145 30.99 5.05 -5.76
CA SER A 145 31.60 6.14 -4.98
C SER A 145 31.04 7.54 -5.31
N ALA A 146 30.06 7.63 -6.22
CA ALA A 146 29.45 8.90 -6.61
C ALA A 146 28.53 9.46 -5.52
N ASP A 147 28.30 10.77 -5.58
CA ASP A 147 27.38 11.45 -4.67
C ASP A 147 25.94 10.89 -4.79
N PRO A 148 25.22 10.81 -3.66
CA PRO A 148 23.82 10.38 -3.67
C PRO A 148 22.95 11.29 -4.54
N PHE A 149 22.13 10.69 -5.39
CA PHE A 149 21.18 11.36 -6.26
C PHE A 149 19.90 10.53 -6.40
N CYS A 150 18.77 11.15 -6.06
CA CYS A 150 17.47 10.51 -6.09
C CYS A 150 16.79 10.71 -7.44
N VAL A 151 16.57 9.64 -8.20
CA VAL A 151 15.88 9.73 -9.51
C VAL A 151 14.42 10.18 -9.44
N ASN A 152 13.81 10.15 -8.24
CA ASN A 152 12.39 10.48 -8.06
C ASN A 152 12.18 11.97 -7.78
N CYS A 153 12.96 12.56 -6.88
CA CYS A 153 12.84 13.98 -6.49
C CYS A 153 14.02 14.86 -6.93
N LYS A 154 15.09 14.26 -7.48
CA LYS A 154 16.36 14.91 -7.86
C LYS A 154 17.15 15.51 -6.69
N GLY A 155 16.90 15.04 -5.46
CA GLY A 155 17.63 15.45 -4.26
C GLY A 155 18.92 14.67 -4.01
N ASP A 156 19.69 15.16 -3.05
CA ASP A 156 21.01 14.71 -2.56
C ASP A 156 20.93 13.51 -1.60
N HIS A 157 20.13 12.51 -1.95
CA HIS A 157 19.99 11.27 -1.19
C HIS A 157 19.76 10.08 -2.12
N THR A 158 19.92 8.87 -1.60
CA THR A 158 19.67 7.65 -2.37
C THR A 158 18.18 7.49 -2.69
N ALA A 159 17.86 6.82 -3.79
CA ALA A 159 16.46 6.58 -4.19
C ALA A 159 15.67 5.69 -3.20
N SER A 160 16.33 5.09 -2.20
CA SER A 160 15.73 4.31 -1.12
C SER A 160 15.42 5.13 0.15
N SER A 161 15.78 6.42 0.19
CA SER A 161 15.56 7.25 1.38
C SER A 161 14.07 7.41 1.73
N LYS A 162 13.75 7.19 3.01
CA LYS A 162 12.40 7.40 3.57
C LYS A 162 12.06 8.87 3.82
N THR A 163 13.06 9.77 3.77
CA THR A 163 12.86 11.22 3.89
C THR A 163 12.63 11.89 2.53
N CYS A 164 12.69 11.14 1.43
CA CYS A 164 12.43 11.65 0.09
C CYS A 164 10.99 12.21 -0.01
N PRO A 165 10.79 13.44 -0.54
CA PRO A 165 9.45 14.00 -0.70
C PRO A 165 8.51 13.13 -1.54
N LYS A 166 9.05 12.48 -2.59
CA LYS A 166 8.29 11.54 -3.41
C LYS A 166 7.96 10.23 -2.70
N PHE A 167 8.82 9.77 -1.80
CA PHE A 167 8.50 8.63 -0.94
C PHE A 167 7.34 8.97 0.00
N LEU A 168 7.38 10.15 0.64
CA LEU A 168 6.34 10.61 1.56
C LEU A 168 4.99 10.79 0.85
N GLU A 169 5.00 11.35 -0.36
CA GLU A 169 3.81 11.47 -1.21
C GLU A 169 3.19 10.09 -1.51
N GLU A 170 3.99 9.14 -2.01
CA GLU A 170 3.52 7.77 -2.29
C GLU A 170 3.04 7.04 -1.02
N GLN A 171 3.72 7.23 0.11
CA GLN A 171 3.33 6.67 1.40
C GLN A 171 1.98 7.23 1.88
N ALA A 172 1.72 8.52 1.66
CA ALA A 172 0.44 9.14 1.99
C ALA A 172 -0.70 8.60 1.10
N ILE A 173 -0.45 8.39 -0.19
CA ILE A 173 -1.42 7.78 -1.12
C ILE A 173 -1.78 6.35 -0.68
N LEU A 174 -0.77 5.55 -0.34
CA LEU A 174 -1.00 4.18 0.14
C LEU A 174 -1.73 4.15 1.48
N ARG A 175 -1.44 5.08 2.39
CA ARG A 175 -2.17 5.24 3.65
C ARG A 175 -3.64 5.56 3.40
N ASN A 176 -3.92 6.59 2.61
CA ASN A 176 -5.28 6.99 2.26
C ASN A 176 -6.06 5.84 1.62
N LYS A 177 -5.44 5.08 0.71
CA LYS A 177 -6.03 3.87 0.11
C LYS A 177 -6.32 2.78 1.13
N ALA A 178 -5.43 2.55 2.09
CA ALA A 178 -5.63 1.52 3.12
C ALA A 178 -6.78 1.89 4.07
N GLU A 179 -6.92 3.17 4.43
CA GLU A 179 -7.93 3.68 5.35
C GLU A 179 -9.31 3.82 4.69
N ASN A 180 -9.36 4.33 3.46
CA ASN A 180 -10.60 4.68 2.79
C ASN A 180 -11.07 3.65 1.75
N GLY A 181 -10.19 2.72 1.35
CA GLY A 181 -10.43 1.77 0.26
C GLY A 181 -10.28 2.42 -1.13
N GLY A 182 -10.78 1.72 -2.15
CA GLY A 182 -10.81 2.21 -3.53
C GLY A 182 -9.50 2.03 -4.32
N THR A 183 -9.47 2.66 -5.50
CA THR A 183 -8.36 2.57 -6.44
C THR A 183 -7.20 3.48 -6.04
N PHE A 184 -5.99 3.15 -6.52
CA PHE A 184 -4.82 4.01 -6.33
C PHE A 184 -5.02 5.42 -6.92
N GLN A 185 -5.73 5.53 -8.05
CA GLN A 185 -6.01 6.83 -8.68
C GLN A 185 -6.93 7.72 -7.83
N GLN A 186 -7.97 7.13 -7.22
CA GLN A 186 -8.86 7.85 -6.29
C GLN A 186 -8.08 8.36 -5.07
N ALA A 187 -7.29 7.50 -4.43
CA ALA A 187 -6.46 7.88 -3.28
C ALA A 187 -5.44 8.97 -3.64
N ARG A 188 -4.79 8.87 -4.80
CA ARG A 188 -3.86 9.90 -5.29
C ARG A 188 -4.55 11.24 -5.47
N LYS A 189 -5.74 11.25 -6.09
CA LYS A 189 -6.51 12.47 -6.26
C LYS A 189 -6.89 13.09 -4.90
N ALA A 190 -7.29 12.28 -3.94
CA ALA A 190 -7.64 12.75 -2.58
C ALA A 190 -6.45 13.42 -1.89
N VAL A 191 -5.28 12.77 -1.87
CA VAL A 191 -4.06 13.31 -1.26
C VAL A 191 -3.59 14.59 -1.95
N VAL A 192 -3.62 14.64 -3.28
CA VAL A 192 -3.25 15.85 -4.04
C VAL A 192 -4.19 17.01 -3.74
N VAL A 193 -5.50 16.76 -3.61
CA VAL A 193 -6.47 17.78 -3.22
C VAL A 193 -6.18 18.30 -1.81
N GLU A 194 -5.84 17.43 -0.86
CA GLU A 194 -5.52 17.80 0.52
C GLU A 194 -4.21 18.62 0.62
N LEU A 195 -3.18 18.25 -0.14
CA LEU A 195 -1.94 19.02 -0.27
C LEU A 195 -2.19 20.40 -0.89
N HIS A 196 -3.04 20.50 -1.92
CA HIS A 196 -3.38 21.81 -2.49
C HIS A 196 -4.20 22.69 -1.54
N LYS A 197 -5.08 22.11 -0.71
CA LYS A 197 -5.81 22.88 0.31
C LYS A 197 -4.86 23.50 1.33
N THR A 198 -3.90 22.72 1.83
CA THR A 198 -2.90 23.22 2.80
C THR A 198 -1.94 24.25 2.21
N ILE A 199 -1.65 24.18 0.91
CA ILE A 199 -0.89 25.21 0.20
C ILE A 199 -1.75 26.47 -0.04
N SER A 200 -3.01 26.33 -0.46
CA SER A 200 -3.93 27.44 -0.71
C SER A 200 -4.28 28.23 0.56
N THR A 201 -4.25 27.59 1.73
CA THR A 201 -4.39 28.27 3.02
C THR A 201 -3.20 29.19 3.38
N ARG A 202 -2.06 29.10 2.68
CA ARG A 202 -0.98 30.09 2.77
C ARG A 202 -1.20 31.19 1.73
N THR A 203 -2.20 32.03 1.96
CA THR A 203 -2.45 33.20 1.11
C THR A 203 -1.34 34.25 1.30
N PHE A 204 -1.04 35.05 0.28
CA PHE A 204 -0.08 36.18 0.37
C PHE A 204 -0.33 37.08 1.60
N ALA A 205 -1.61 37.28 1.96
CA ALA A 205 -2.03 38.03 3.14
C ALA A 205 -1.51 37.46 4.48
N SER A 206 -1.25 36.14 4.55
CA SER A 206 -0.68 35.49 5.74
C SER A 206 0.83 35.70 5.89
N ALA A 207 1.55 35.93 4.78
CA ALA A 207 3.00 36.18 4.77
C ALA A 207 3.37 37.65 5.10
N VAL A 208 2.47 38.60 4.84
CA VAL A 208 2.70 40.04 5.13
C VAL A 208 2.50 40.37 6.62
N LYS A 209 1.76 39.56 7.38
CA LYS A 209 1.53 39.79 8.82
C LYS A 209 2.72 39.48 9.73
N SER A 210 3.78 38.87 9.21
CA SER A 210 5.01 38.57 9.98
C SER A 210 6.12 39.61 9.79
N GLN A 211 5.83 40.76 9.16
CA GLN A 211 6.77 41.87 8.98
C GLN A 211 6.22 43.22 9.45
N LEU A 212 5.20 43.22 10.32
CA LEU A 212 4.74 44.41 11.06
C LEU A 212 4.85 44.15 12.56
#